data_AF-A0A533WXC5-F1
#
_entry.id   AF-A0A533WXC5-F1
#
_cell.length_a   1.000
_cell.length_b   1.000
_cell.length_c   1.000
_cell.angle_alpha   90.00
_cell.angle_beta   90.00
_cell.angle_gamma   90.00
#
_symmetry.space_group_name_H-M   'P 1'
#
loop_
_entity.id
_entity.type
_entity.pdbx_description
1 polymer ?
#
loop_
_entity_poly.entity_id
_entity_poly.type
_entity_poly.pdbx_seq_one_letter_code
_entity_poly.pdbx_strand_id
1 'polypeptide(L)'
;MKIHVPLPVPSNSISRIAGKARLSEKTARKALEILALVSDNPLLSGKNPVSLAAASLYLATIETGEYTTQLRIAIAADVSTVTVRKRCLEIIQLVKADNSQLLAKSIEKSQELLSEESKPILQPSIAAASVAHNPAKNVKGLFLASRQVSRLPYLPVEYDDSRASIELS
;
A
#
# COMPACT_ATOMS: atom_id res chain seq x y z
N MET A 1 37.43 14.51 -19.25
CA MET A 1 36.97 14.74 -17.86
C MET A 1 35.79 13.82 -17.59
N LYS A 2 35.89 12.89 -16.62
CA LYS A 2 34.73 12.10 -16.15
C LYS A 2 33.93 12.99 -15.21
N ILE A 3 32.82 13.53 -15.70
CA ILE A 3 31.89 14.30 -14.88
C ILE A 3 31.18 13.29 -13.98
N HIS A 4 31.53 13.25 -12.70
CA HIS A 4 30.81 12.47 -11.71
C HIS A 4 29.54 13.24 -11.35
N VAL A 5 28.44 12.91 -12.02
CA VAL A 5 27.12 13.36 -11.58
C VAL A 5 26.76 12.49 -10.37
N PRO A 6 26.62 13.05 -9.16
CA PRO A 6 26.19 12.27 -8.01
C PRO A 6 24.79 11.73 -8.29
N LEU A 7 24.59 10.43 -8.07
CA LEU A 7 23.26 9.83 -8.19
C LEU A 7 22.33 10.52 -7.19
N PRO A 8 21.15 11.01 -7.63
CA PRO A 8 20.26 11.71 -6.74
C PRO A 8 19.76 10.74 -5.67
N VAL A 9 20.09 11.04 -4.41
CA VAL A 9 19.46 10.37 -3.28
C VAL A 9 17.96 10.68 -3.33
N PRO A 10 17.09 9.68 -3.16
CA PRO A 10 15.64 9.89 -3.30
C PRO A 10 15.09 10.88 -2.26
N SER A 11 15.73 11.01 -1.10
CA SER A 11 15.43 12.05 -0.09
C SER A 11 15.62 13.48 -0.61
N ASN A 12 16.77 13.79 -1.22
CA ASN A 12 17.03 15.12 -1.81
C ASN A 12 16.09 15.41 -2.99
N SER A 13 15.66 14.37 -3.68
CA SER A 13 14.68 14.50 -4.77
C SER A 13 13.32 14.94 -4.23
N ILE A 14 12.89 14.42 -3.07
CA ILE A 14 11.62 14.80 -2.43
C ILE A 14 11.57 16.31 -2.14
N SER A 15 12.58 16.86 -1.46
CA SER A 15 12.60 18.30 -1.13
C SER A 15 12.58 19.19 -2.37
N ARG A 16 13.35 18.82 -3.40
CA ARG A 16 13.39 19.55 -4.68
C ARG A 16 12.04 19.50 -5.40
N ILE A 17 11.43 18.32 -5.49
CA ILE A 17 10.14 18.14 -6.18
C ILE A 17 9.04 18.85 -5.40
N ALA A 18 9.02 18.76 -4.07
CA ALA A 18 8.06 19.45 -3.22
C ALA A 18 8.13 20.97 -3.40
N GLY A 19 9.35 21.55 -3.43
CA GLY A 19 9.53 22.98 -3.70
C GLY A 19 9.02 23.39 -5.08
N LYS A 20 9.40 22.65 -6.13
CA LYS A 20 8.90 22.89 -7.51
C LYS A 20 7.38 22.76 -7.62
N ALA A 21 6.80 21.77 -6.93
CA ALA A 21 5.37 21.54 -6.87
C ALA A 21 4.66 22.40 -5.81
N ARG A 22 5.33 23.40 -5.20
CA ARG A 22 4.81 24.26 -4.12
C ARG A 22 3.96 23.49 -3.11
N LEU A 23 4.50 22.40 -2.59
CA LEU A 23 3.88 21.60 -1.54
C LEU A 23 4.35 22.04 -0.16
N SER A 24 3.51 21.81 0.84
CA SER A 24 3.86 22.10 2.23
C SER A 24 5.01 21.21 2.75
N GLU A 25 5.77 21.74 3.71
CA GLU A 25 6.83 20.99 4.37
C GLU A 25 6.28 19.78 5.14
N LYS A 26 5.04 19.87 5.65
CA LYS A 26 4.32 18.75 6.27
C LYS A 26 4.20 17.57 5.29
N THR A 27 3.82 17.85 4.05
CA THR A 27 3.70 16.86 2.98
C THR A 27 5.06 16.29 2.59
N ALA A 28 6.09 17.13 2.49
CA ALA A 28 7.45 16.67 2.19
C ALA A 28 8.00 15.72 3.28
N ARG A 29 7.78 16.03 4.56
CA ARG A 29 8.16 15.16 5.68
C ARG A 29 7.42 13.83 5.64
N LYS A 30 6.11 13.85 5.40
CA LYS A 30 5.31 12.63 5.27
C LYS A 30 5.78 11.78 4.08
N ALA A 31 6.18 12.40 2.98
CA ALA A 31 6.73 11.69 1.83
C ALA A 31 8.05 10.98 2.14
N LEU A 32 8.91 11.57 2.98
CA LEU A 32 10.13 10.91 3.47
C LEU A 32 9.81 9.67 4.31
N GLU A 33 8.79 9.75 5.18
CA GLU A 33 8.33 8.60 5.97
C GLU A 33 7.85 7.46 5.05
N ILE A 34 6.97 7.77 4.09
CA ILE A 34 6.45 6.79 3.12
C ILE A 34 7.58 6.16 2.32
N LEU A 35 8.53 6.98 1.84
CA LEU A 35 9.68 6.50 1.11
C LEU A 35 10.50 5.55 1.98
N ALA A 36 10.82 5.94 3.22
CA ALA A 36 11.61 5.14 4.15
C ALA A 36 11.01 3.74 4.34
N LEU A 37 9.70 3.64 4.52
CA LEU A 37 8.97 2.38 4.70
C LEU A 37 9.12 1.41 3.52
N VAL A 38 9.31 1.93 2.30
CA VAL A 38 9.36 1.11 1.09
C VAL A 38 10.75 0.98 0.47
N SER A 39 11.74 1.76 0.93
CA SER A 39 13.11 1.77 0.39
C SER A 39 13.77 0.40 0.42
N ASP A 40 13.55 -0.34 1.51
CA ASP A 40 14.20 -1.62 1.77
C ASP A 40 13.48 -2.79 1.07
N ASN A 41 12.37 -2.52 0.39
CA ASN A 41 11.59 -3.57 -0.24
C ASN A 41 12.24 -4.01 -1.56
N PRO A 42 12.53 -5.32 -1.75
CA PRO A 42 13.19 -5.82 -2.94
C PRO A 42 12.39 -5.56 -4.23
N LEU A 43 11.06 -5.41 -4.14
CA LEU A 43 10.21 -5.11 -5.30
C LEU A 43 10.44 -3.69 -5.87
N LEU A 44 10.99 -2.77 -5.09
CA LEU A 44 11.33 -1.41 -5.54
C LEU A 44 12.82 -1.22 -5.82
N SER A 45 13.65 -2.20 -5.47
CA SER A 45 15.09 -2.18 -5.73
C SER A 45 15.38 -2.08 -7.24
N GLY A 46 16.33 -1.22 -7.60
CA GLY A 46 16.72 -0.98 -8.99
C GLY A 46 15.79 -0.06 -9.80
N LYS A 47 14.69 0.45 -9.21
CA LYS A 47 13.83 1.46 -9.86
C LYS A 47 14.40 2.87 -9.70
N ASN A 48 13.99 3.77 -10.59
CA ASN A 48 14.46 5.16 -10.58
C ASN A 48 14.09 5.84 -9.24
N PRO A 49 15.07 6.33 -8.45
CA PRO A 49 14.82 6.96 -7.15
C PRO A 49 13.95 8.21 -7.25
N VAL A 50 14.06 8.98 -8.35
CA VAL A 50 13.25 10.17 -8.60
C VAL A 50 11.77 9.79 -8.79
N SER A 51 11.50 8.67 -9.47
CA SER A 51 10.13 8.19 -9.67
C SER A 51 9.51 7.68 -8.37
N LEU A 52 10.30 7.07 -7.48
CA LEU A 52 9.85 6.65 -6.15
C LEU A 52 9.59 7.86 -5.24
N ALA A 53 10.47 8.87 -5.28
CA ALA A 53 10.28 10.13 -4.59
C ALA A 53 8.98 10.83 -5.04
N ALA A 54 8.76 10.95 -6.35
CA ALA A 54 7.55 11.56 -6.91
C ALA A 54 6.26 10.82 -6.49
N ALA A 55 6.29 9.48 -6.50
CA ALA A 55 5.15 8.67 -6.07
C ALA A 55 4.87 8.80 -4.57
N SER A 56 5.91 8.74 -3.74
CA SER A 56 5.79 8.91 -2.28
C SER A 56 5.24 10.29 -1.94
N LEU A 57 5.66 11.32 -2.68
CA LEU A 57 5.16 12.68 -2.53
C LEU A 57 3.68 12.80 -2.91
N TYR A 58 3.25 12.16 -3.99
CA TYR A 58 1.82 12.14 -4.35
C TYR A 58 0.97 11.43 -3.29
N LEU A 59 1.44 10.29 -2.77
CA LEU A 59 0.73 9.58 -1.71
C LEU A 59 0.65 10.43 -0.43
N ALA A 60 1.73 11.14 -0.08
CA ALA A 60 1.73 12.07 1.04
C ALA A 60 0.73 13.22 0.86
N THR A 61 0.52 13.73 -0.35
CA THR A 61 -0.52 14.77 -0.59
C THR A 61 -1.92 14.26 -0.28
N ILE A 62 -2.19 12.99 -0.58
CA ILE A 62 -3.49 12.36 -0.28
C ILE A 62 -3.65 12.19 1.24
N GLU A 63 -2.62 11.75 1.95
CA GLU A 63 -2.66 11.55 3.41
C GLU A 63 -2.78 12.87 4.19
N THR A 64 -2.13 13.92 3.70
CA THR A 64 -2.15 15.26 4.32
C THR A 64 -3.37 16.10 3.94
N GLY A 65 -4.13 15.68 2.92
CA GLY A 65 -5.28 16.42 2.39
C GLY A 65 -4.90 17.63 1.53
N GLU A 66 -3.66 17.70 1.03
CA GLU A 66 -3.20 18.80 0.19
C GLU A 66 -3.62 18.58 -1.27
N TYR A 67 -4.29 19.57 -1.87
CA TYR A 67 -4.76 19.45 -3.24
C TYR A 67 -3.59 19.53 -4.24
N THR A 68 -3.32 18.44 -4.94
CA THR A 68 -2.31 18.39 -6.00
C THR A 68 -2.60 17.28 -7.01
N THR A 69 -2.27 17.53 -8.28
CA THR A 69 -2.46 16.57 -9.37
C THR A 69 -1.21 15.73 -9.60
N GLN A 70 -1.41 14.51 -10.13
CA GLN A 70 -0.30 13.64 -10.57
C GLN A 70 0.53 14.32 -11.68
N LEU A 71 -0.11 15.12 -12.53
CA LEU A 71 0.56 15.89 -13.58
C LEU A 71 1.53 16.91 -13.01
N ARG A 72 1.10 17.70 -12.00
CA ARG A 72 1.95 18.71 -11.37
C ARG A 72 3.22 18.10 -10.76
N ILE A 73 3.09 16.96 -10.08
CA ILE A 73 4.22 16.24 -9.50
C ILE A 73 5.10 15.62 -10.60
N ALA A 74 4.50 15.04 -11.64
CA ALA A 74 5.23 14.47 -12.76
C ALA A 74 6.10 15.51 -13.47
N ILE A 75 5.55 16.71 -13.72
CA ILE A 75 6.29 17.86 -14.28
C ILE A 75 7.41 18.29 -13.34
N ALA A 76 7.14 18.45 -12.04
CA ALA A 76 8.15 18.87 -11.07
C ALA A 76 9.33 17.88 -10.96
N ALA A 77 9.04 16.59 -11.15
CA ALA A 77 9.99 15.49 -11.07
C ALA A 77 10.63 15.12 -12.42
N ASP A 78 10.28 15.79 -13.51
CA ASP A 78 10.78 15.51 -14.86
C ASP A 78 10.54 14.03 -15.27
N VAL A 79 9.36 13.48 -14.93
CA VAL A 79 8.92 12.10 -15.26
C VAL A 79 7.54 12.07 -15.88
N SER A 80 7.14 10.96 -16.50
CA SER A 80 5.79 10.82 -17.05
C SER A 80 4.75 10.54 -15.96
N THR A 81 3.53 11.03 -16.16
CA THR A 81 2.38 10.76 -15.28
C THR A 81 2.09 9.27 -15.12
N VAL A 82 2.24 8.50 -16.19
CA VAL A 82 2.09 7.03 -16.18
C VAL A 82 3.12 6.39 -15.25
N THR A 83 4.35 6.90 -15.21
CA THR A 83 5.39 6.41 -14.30
C THR A 83 5.01 6.68 -12.86
N VAL A 84 4.57 7.91 -12.54
CA VAL A 84 4.10 8.26 -11.18
C VAL A 84 2.97 7.33 -10.75
N ARG A 85 1.94 7.17 -11.60
CA ARG A 85 0.81 6.29 -11.32
C ARG A 85 1.24 4.84 -11.04
N LYS A 86 2.12 4.28 -11.88
CA LYS A 86 2.60 2.90 -11.71
C LYS A 86 3.34 2.73 -10.38
N ARG A 87 4.22 3.67 -10.03
CA ARG A 87 4.96 3.64 -8.76
C ARG A 87 4.04 3.79 -7.56
N CYS A 88 3.03 4.66 -7.62
CA CYS A 88 2.04 4.80 -6.54
C CYS A 88 1.30 3.48 -6.26
N LEU A 89 0.88 2.78 -7.32
CA LEU A 89 0.20 1.49 -7.16
C LEU A 89 1.11 0.43 -6.53
N GLU A 90 2.37 0.37 -6.95
CA GLU A 90 3.35 -0.56 -6.36
C GLU A 90 3.57 -0.26 -4.87
N ILE A 91 3.73 1.01 -4.48
CA ILE A 91 3.87 1.41 -3.08
C ILE A 91 2.62 1.04 -2.25
N ILE A 92 1.42 1.32 -2.76
CA ILE A 92 0.16 0.95 -2.08
C ILE A 92 0.06 -0.57 -1.90
N GLN A 93 0.47 -1.35 -2.91
CA GLN A 93 0.43 -2.82 -2.82
C GLN A 93 1.35 -3.35 -1.73
N LEU A 94 2.54 -2.76 -1.58
CA LEU A 94 3.48 -3.13 -0.52
C LEU A 94 2.91 -2.85 0.87
N VAL A 95 2.46 -1.62 1.10
CA VAL A 95 1.89 -1.22 2.39
C VAL A 95 0.68 -2.10 2.78
N LYS A 96 -0.13 -2.52 1.80
CA LYS A 96 -1.25 -3.45 2.03
C LYS A 96 -0.77 -4.86 2.37
N ALA A 97 0.25 -5.36 1.67
CA ALA A 97 0.79 -6.68 1.90
C ALA A 97 1.40 -6.80 3.31
N ASP A 98 2.16 -5.80 3.75
CA ASP A 98 2.77 -5.78 5.07
C ASP A 98 1.71 -5.83 6.19
N ASN A 99 0.64 -5.03 6.06
CA ASN A 99 -0.48 -5.04 7.00
C ASN A 99 -1.23 -6.39 7.04
N SER A 100 -1.38 -7.07 5.89
CA SER A 100 -2.03 -8.38 5.83
C SER A 100 -1.20 -9.50 6.49
N GLN A 101 0.13 -9.43 6.41
CA GLN A 101 1.03 -10.39 7.05
C GLN A 101 1.04 -10.23 8.58
N LEU A 102 1.00 -8.99 9.07
CA LEU A 102 0.86 -8.72 10.50
C LEU A 102 -0.46 -9.25 11.05
N LEU A 103 -1.55 -9.13 10.29
CA LEU A 103 -2.85 -9.68 10.65
C LEU A 103 -2.81 -11.22 10.71
N ALA A 104 -2.23 -11.88 9.70
CA ALA A 104 -2.09 -13.34 9.67
C ALA A 104 -1.26 -13.86 10.86
N LYS A 105 -0.10 -13.25 11.14
CA LYS A 105 0.75 -13.59 12.28
C LYS A 105 0.05 -13.39 13.63
N SER A 106 -0.77 -12.35 13.75
CA SER A 106 -1.53 -12.08 14.98
C SER A 106 -2.65 -13.11 15.19
N ILE A 107 -3.27 -13.59 14.12
CA ILE A 107 -4.26 -14.68 14.16
C ILE A 107 -3.56 -15.98 14.55
N GLU A 108 -2.46 -16.35 13.89
CA GLU A 108 -1.68 -17.56 14.21
C GLU A 108 -1.24 -17.58 15.69
N LYS A 109 -0.70 -16.47 16.19
CA LYS A 109 -0.32 -16.31 17.60
C LYS A 109 -1.50 -16.48 18.55
N SER A 110 -2.67 -15.98 18.17
CA SER A 110 -3.90 -16.15 18.96
C SER A 110 -4.41 -17.60 18.93
N GLN A 111 -4.21 -18.33 17.83
CA GLN A 111 -4.57 -19.74 17.72
C GLN A 111 -3.60 -20.67 18.46
N GLU A 112 -2.30 -20.34 18.49
CA GLU A 112 -1.29 -21.10 19.24
C GLU A 112 -1.53 -21.05 20.77
N LEU A 113 -1.94 -19.89 21.28
CA LEU A 113 -2.33 -19.71 22.69
C LEU A 113 -3.57 -20.54 23.08
N LEU A 114 -4.49 -20.76 22.13
CA LEU A 114 -5.68 -21.59 22.36
C LEU A 114 -5.37 -23.11 22.34
N SER A 115 -4.28 -23.53 21.71
CA SER A 115 -3.85 -24.93 21.70
C SER A 115 -3.10 -25.37 22.96
N GLU A 116 -2.41 -24.46 23.66
CA GLU A 116 -1.64 -24.76 24.88
C GLU A 116 -2.53 -25.07 26.10
N GLU A 117 -3.80 -24.65 26.13
CA GLU A 117 -4.73 -24.95 27.25
C GLU A 117 -5.24 -26.41 27.26
N SER A 118 -4.92 -27.20 26.23
CA SER A 118 -5.42 -28.58 26.09
C SER A 118 -4.46 -29.67 26.59
N LYS A 119 -3.58 -29.35 27.56
CA LYS A 119 -2.76 -30.37 28.23
C LYS A 119 -3.66 -31.20 29.17
N PRO A 120 -3.89 -32.51 28.90
CA PRO A 120 -4.95 -33.25 29.58
C PRO A 120 -4.59 -33.48 31.05
N ILE A 121 -5.45 -33.02 31.95
CA ILE A 121 -5.47 -33.44 33.35
C ILE A 121 -6.01 -34.87 33.39
N LEU A 122 -5.23 -35.76 34.00
CA LEU A 122 -5.49 -37.19 34.14
C LEU A 122 -6.76 -37.47 34.97
N GLN A 123 -7.42 -38.60 34.64
CA GLN A 123 -8.38 -39.44 35.41
C GLN A 123 -9.85 -39.47 34.91
N PRO A 124 -10.64 -40.54 35.19
CA PRO A 124 -10.49 -41.87 34.60
C PRO A 124 -11.82 -42.44 34.01
N SER A 125 -11.65 -43.45 33.15
CA SER A 125 -12.62 -44.46 32.69
C SER A 125 -13.94 -44.61 33.47
N ILE A 126 -15.07 -44.42 32.78
CA ILE A 126 -16.24 -45.30 32.90
C ILE A 126 -16.88 -45.46 31.51
N ALA A 127 -17.08 -46.71 31.10
CA ALA A 127 -17.64 -47.12 29.81
C ALA A 127 -19.18 -47.09 29.79
N ALA A 128 -19.76 -46.76 28.64
CA ALA A 128 -21.07 -47.21 28.12
C ALA A 128 -21.23 -46.63 26.68
N ALA A 129 -21.05 -47.37 25.59
CA ALA A 129 -21.90 -48.40 24.99
C ALA A 129 -23.21 -47.89 24.34
N SER A 130 -23.45 -48.39 23.11
CA SER A 130 -24.68 -48.33 22.28
C SER A 130 -24.78 -47.16 21.28
N VAL A 131 -24.40 -47.33 20.00
CA VAL A 131 -25.14 -47.95 18.86
C VAL A 131 -26.29 -47.09 18.32
N ALA A 132 -26.19 -46.64 17.06
CA ALA A 132 -27.18 -46.89 15.98
C ALA A 132 -27.05 -45.95 14.75
N HIS A 133 -26.90 -46.58 13.56
CA HIS A 133 -27.60 -46.29 12.29
C HIS A 133 -27.26 -45.03 11.42
N ASN A 134 -26.30 -45.21 10.49
CA ASN A 134 -26.38 -45.27 9.00
C ASN A 134 -27.51 -44.51 8.21
N PRO A 135 -27.40 -44.32 6.88
CA PRO A 135 -26.57 -43.38 6.10
C PRO A 135 -27.36 -42.54 5.05
N ALA A 136 -26.61 -41.77 4.27
CA ALA A 136 -26.90 -41.28 2.91
C ALA A 136 -27.70 -39.97 2.77
N LYS A 137 -27.07 -38.97 2.12
CA LYS A 137 -27.37 -38.62 0.72
C LYS A 137 -26.40 -37.57 0.18
N ASN A 138 -25.93 -37.88 -1.02
CA ASN A 138 -25.15 -37.11 -1.98
C ASN A 138 -25.89 -35.83 -2.41
N VAL A 139 -25.19 -34.69 -2.50
CA VAL A 139 -25.40 -33.71 -3.56
C VAL A 139 -24.12 -32.90 -3.80
N LYS A 140 -23.57 -33.07 -5.00
CA LYS A 140 -22.54 -32.23 -5.61
C LYS A 140 -23.06 -30.79 -5.77
N GLY A 141 -22.47 -29.86 -5.03
CA GLY A 141 -22.65 -28.42 -5.21
C GLY A 141 -21.36 -27.79 -5.74
N LEU A 142 -21.26 -27.70 -7.06
CA LEU A 142 -20.23 -26.94 -7.78
C LEU A 142 -20.53 -25.45 -7.61
N PHE A 143 -19.91 -24.79 -6.63
CA PHE A 143 -20.04 -23.34 -6.45
C PHE A 143 -18.87 -22.63 -7.16
N LEU A 144 -19.11 -22.27 -8.42
CA LEU A 144 -18.31 -21.33 -9.20
C LEU A 144 -18.50 -19.93 -8.61
N ALA A 145 -17.70 -19.58 -7.60
CA ALA A 145 -17.60 -18.20 -7.14
C ALA A 145 -16.70 -17.41 -8.09
N SER A 146 -17.33 -16.75 -9.06
CA SER A 146 -16.77 -15.66 -9.84
C SER A 146 -16.08 -14.66 -8.91
N ARG A 147 -14.75 -14.65 -8.97
CA ARG A 147 -13.89 -13.67 -8.28
C ARG A 147 -14.12 -12.32 -8.96
N GLN A 148 -15.13 -11.58 -8.52
CA GLN A 148 -15.28 -10.16 -8.83
C GLN A 148 -14.05 -9.44 -8.26
N VAL A 149 -13.09 -9.14 -9.14
CA VAL A 149 -12.01 -8.22 -8.84
C VAL A 149 -12.68 -6.85 -8.65
N SER A 150 -12.79 -6.41 -7.41
CA SER A 150 -13.20 -5.05 -7.07
C SER A 150 -12.21 -4.09 -7.74
N ARG A 151 -12.59 -3.54 -8.91
CA ARG A 151 -11.98 -2.35 -9.49
C ARG A 151 -12.08 -1.27 -8.41
N LEU A 152 -10.94 -0.85 -7.88
CA LEU A 152 -10.84 0.34 -7.05
C LEU A 152 -11.52 1.51 -7.79
N PRO A 153 -12.34 2.33 -7.10
CA PRO A 153 -13.01 3.45 -7.75
C PRO A 153 -11.97 4.44 -8.25
N TYR A 154 -12.02 4.69 -9.55
CA TYR A 154 -11.35 5.83 -10.17
C TYR A 154 -12.15 7.06 -9.75
N LEU A 155 -11.67 7.82 -8.76
CA LEU A 155 -12.29 9.10 -8.39
C LEU A 155 -12.05 10.10 -9.54
N PRO A 156 -13.11 10.63 -10.18
CA PRO A 156 -12.97 11.70 -11.15
C PRO A 156 -12.67 12.99 -10.38
N VAL A 157 -11.50 13.58 -10.65
CA VAL A 157 -11.19 14.93 -10.18
C VAL A 157 -11.79 15.87 -11.20
N GLU A 158 -12.94 16.46 -10.88
CA GLU A 158 -13.48 17.58 -11.65
C GLU A 158 -12.47 18.74 -11.61
N TYR A 159 -12.18 19.27 -12.79
CA TYR A 159 -11.30 20.38 -13.05
C TYR A 159 -12.16 21.65 -13.09
N ASP A 160 -12.07 22.49 -12.04
CA ASP A 160 -12.67 23.82 -12.02
C ASP A 160 -11.58 24.85 -12.39
N ASP A 161 -11.63 25.35 -13.63
CA ASP A 161 -10.68 26.30 -14.22
C ASP A 161 -10.96 27.77 -13.80
N SER A 162 -11.87 28.00 -12.86
CA SER A 162 -12.42 29.34 -12.62
C SER A 162 -11.54 30.28 -11.77
N ARG A 163 -10.28 29.91 -11.44
CA ARG A 163 -9.43 30.69 -10.49
C ARG A 163 -8.01 31.00 -10.96
N ALA A 164 -7.71 30.90 -12.25
CA ALA A 164 -6.39 31.24 -12.80
C ALA A 164 -6.25 32.68 -13.33
N SER A 165 -7.23 33.55 -13.08
CA SER A 165 -7.17 34.96 -13.48
C SER A 165 -7.54 35.83 -12.29
N ILE A 166 -6.56 36.53 -11.73
CA ILE A 166 -6.60 37.83 -11.01
C ILE A 166 -5.41 37.85 -10.04
N GLU A 167 -4.29 38.40 -10.54
CA GLU A 167 -3.43 39.41 -9.89
C GLU A 167 -2.08 39.46 -10.62
N LEU A 168 -2.10 40.18 -11.74
CA LEU A 168 -0.94 40.92 -12.25
C LEU A 168 -1.47 42.32 -12.53
N SER A 169 -1.44 43.15 -11.49
CA SER A 169 -1.48 44.61 -11.60
C SER A 169 -0.10 45.13 -11.26
#